data_AF-A0A5C9E7U3-F1
#
_entry.id   AF-A0A5C9E7U3-F1
#
_cell.length_a   1.000
_cell.length_b   1.000
_cell.length_c   1.000
_cell.angle_alpha   90.00
_cell.angle_beta   90.00
_cell.angle_gamma   90.00
#
_symmetry.space_group_name_H-M   'P 1'
#
loop_
_entity.id
_entity.type
_entity.pdbx_description
1 polymer ?
#
loop_
_entity_poly.entity_id
_entity_poly.type
_entity_poly.pdbx_seq_one_letter_code
_entity_poly.pdbx_strand_id
1 'polypeptide(L)'
;MDLRKVFYILFGALILVSLLFFILFQEFFLLPFIFCLPFSCGSGRRVQRTANQTNDDTPQERRRTTQVSQEEDSNDFEYICPRCGSVIEEENLRFCPSCGNKL
;
A
#
# COMPACT_ATOMS: atom_id res chain seq x y z
N MET A 1 2.56 46.18 -35.91
CA MET A 1 2.51 45.52 -34.59
C MET A 1 3.92 45.51 -34.02
N ASP A 2 4.13 46.01 -32.81
CA ASP A 2 5.47 46.08 -32.22
C ASP A 2 6.02 44.68 -31.97
N LEU A 3 7.10 44.32 -32.65
CA LEU A 3 7.76 43.01 -32.53
C LEU A 3 8.12 42.68 -31.07
N ARG A 4 8.42 43.71 -30.27
CA ARG A 4 8.68 43.60 -28.84
C ARG A 4 7.45 43.13 -28.07
N LYS A 5 6.27 43.68 -28.37
CA LYS A 5 5.00 43.27 -27.72
C LYS A 5 4.65 41.83 -28.07
N VAL A 6 4.84 41.43 -29.32
CA VAL A 6 4.63 40.04 -29.77
C VAL A 6 5.56 39.09 -29.02
N PHE A 7 6.83 39.45 -28.86
CA PHE A 7 7.80 38.66 -28.11
C PHE A 7 7.40 38.48 -26.63
N TYR A 8 6.99 39.56 -25.94
CA TYR A 8 6.55 39.46 -24.55
C TYR A 8 5.28 38.62 -24.37
N ILE A 9 4.34 38.71 -25.31
CA ILE A 9 3.11 37.90 -25.27
C ILE A 9 3.43 36.41 -25.45
N LEU A 10 4.28 36.07 -26.43
CA LEU A 10 4.70 34.68 -26.65
C LEU A 10 5.50 34.13 -25.47
N PHE A 11 6.44 34.89 -24.93
CA PHE A 11 7.26 34.47 -23.79
C PHE A 11 6.41 34.30 -22.52
N GLY A 12 5.47 35.22 -22.28
CA GLY A 12 4.51 35.11 -21.18
C GLY A 12 3.62 33.87 -21.30
N ALA A 13 3.11 33.57 -22.49
CA ALA A 13 2.32 32.38 -22.74
C ALA A 13 3.13 31.08 -22.50
N LEU A 14 4.38 31.03 -22.97
CA LEU A 14 5.26 29.87 -22.76
C LEU A 14 5.57 29.63 -21.28
N ILE A 15 5.88 30.69 -20.53
CA ILE A 15 6.09 30.59 -19.08
C ILE A 15 4.83 30.09 -18.39
N LEU A 16 3.66 30.66 -18.73
CA LEU A 16 2.40 30.29 -18.10
C LEU A 16 2.05 28.82 -18.34
N VAL A 17 2.23 28.33 -19.58
CA VAL A 17 2.02 26.91 -19.92
C VAL A 17 3.01 26.02 -19.17
N SER A 18 4.27 26.44 -19.06
CA SER A 18 5.31 25.67 -18.35
C SER A 18 5.02 25.58 -16.84
N LEU A 19 4.59 26.69 -16.22
CA LEU A 19 4.18 26.72 -14.82
C LEU A 19 2.93 25.88 -14.58
N LEU A 20 1.94 25.95 -15.47
CA LEU A 20 0.73 25.15 -15.37
C LEU A 20 1.05 23.65 -15.47
N PHE A 21 1.90 23.27 -16.42
CA PHE A 21 2.36 21.89 -16.55
C PHE A 21 3.15 21.44 -15.32
N PHE A 22 4.03 22.29 -14.79
CA PHE A 22 4.78 21.99 -13.58
C PHE A 22 3.86 21.83 -12.37
N ILE A 23 2.81 22.64 -12.22
CA ILE A 23 1.82 22.52 -11.14
C ILE A 23 0.99 21.23 -11.30
N LEU A 24 0.49 20.95 -12.51
CA LEU A 24 -0.24 19.71 -12.78
C LEU A 24 0.64 18.46 -12.52
N PHE A 25 1.91 18.53 -12.92
CA PHE A 25 2.86 17.45 -12.70
C PHE A 25 3.32 17.37 -11.24
N GLN A 26 3.48 18.50 -10.54
CA GLN A 26 3.74 18.54 -9.11
C GLN A 26 2.63 17.83 -8.37
N GLU A 27 1.38 18.16 -8.61
CA GLU A 27 0.27 17.50 -7.94
C GLU A 27 0.25 16.02 -8.29
N PHE A 28 0.30 15.65 -9.58
CA PHE A 28 0.24 14.25 -10.02
C PHE A 28 1.42 13.39 -9.50
N PHE A 29 2.61 13.96 -9.39
CA PHE A 29 3.84 13.25 -9.03
C PHE A 29 4.20 13.39 -7.54
N LEU A 30 3.80 14.48 -6.87
CA LEU A 30 3.98 14.68 -5.42
C LEU A 30 2.82 14.14 -4.60
N LEU A 31 1.58 14.01 -5.12
CA LEU A 31 0.50 13.33 -4.40
C LEU A 31 0.91 11.92 -3.91
N PRO A 32 1.55 11.05 -4.72
CA PRO A 32 2.02 9.75 -4.23
C PRO A 32 3.24 9.87 -3.28
N PHE A 33 4.11 10.86 -3.44
CA PHE A 33 5.27 11.06 -2.55
C PHE A 33 4.91 11.71 -1.20
N ILE A 34 3.95 12.65 -1.17
CA ILE A 34 3.46 13.33 0.02
C ILE A 34 2.54 12.41 0.83
N PHE A 35 1.71 11.57 0.19
CA PHE A 35 0.95 10.54 0.90
C PHE A 35 1.81 9.36 1.41
N CYS A 36 2.93 9.07 0.75
CA CYS A 36 3.94 8.11 1.27
C CYS A 36 4.92 8.73 2.28
N LEU A 37 4.89 10.05 2.51
CA LEU A 37 5.50 10.67 3.69
C LEU A 37 4.47 10.62 4.81
N PRO A 38 4.50 9.59 5.67
CA PRO A 38 3.61 9.53 6.81
C PRO A 38 3.92 10.78 7.65
N PHE A 39 3.02 11.35 8.45
CA PHE A 39 2.72 10.87 9.80
C PHE A 39 3.83 10.08 10.54
N SER A 40 5.10 10.20 10.12
CA SER A 40 6.30 9.64 10.73
C SER A 40 6.80 10.60 11.80
N CYS A 41 5.89 10.92 12.74
CA CYS A 41 6.18 11.42 14.07
C CYS A 41 4.94 11.18 14.96
N GLY A 42 4.55 9.91 15.08
CA GLY A 42 3.62 9.41 16.09
C GLY A 42 4.36 8.47 17.04
N SER A 43 5.04 9.06 18.03
CA SER A 43 5.71 8.49 19.20
C SER A 43 5.58 6.98 19.46
N GLY A 44 6.73 6.29 19.47
CA GLY A 44 6.84 4.90 19.89
C GLY A 44 6.27 4.67 21.30
N ARG A 45 5.27 3.78 21.40
CA ARG A 45 4.93 3.11 22.66
C ARG A 45 5.70 1.80 22.76
N ARG A 46 6.81 1.91 23.48
CA ARG A 46 7.55 0.91 24.23
C ARG A 46 6.77 -0.41 24.47
N VAL A 47 7.31 -1.51 23.93
CA VAL A 47 7.05 -2.90 24.32
C VAL A 47 7.12 -3.00 25.85
N GLN A 48 6.02 -3.39 26.50
CA GLN A 48 5.98 -3.62 27.93
C GLN A 48 6.20 -5.09 28.24
N ARG A 49 7.27 -5.32 29.00
CA ARG A 49 7.70 -6.59 29.60
C ARG A 49 6.54 -7.40 30.18
N THR A 50 6.52 -8.68 29.81
CA THR A 50 6.32 -9.85 30.67
C THR A 50 5.96 -9.56 32.14
N ALA A 51 4.68 -9.76 32.47
CA ALA A 51 4.22 -10.24 33.78
C ALA A 51 2.75 -10.63 33.66
N ASN A 52 2.47 -11.86 33.24
CA ASN A 52 1.28 -12.55 33.72
C ASN A 52 1.60 -14.03 33.86
N GLN A 53 2.01 -14.37 35.08
CA GLN A 53 1.86 -15.71 35.63
C GLN A 53 0.36 -15.99 35.71
N THR A 54 -0.08 -17.08 35.10
CA THR A 54 -0.88 -18.07 35.84
C THR A 54 -0.73 -19.40 35.13
N ASN A 55 -0.26 -20.39 35.87
CA ASN A 55 -0.45 -21.79 35.52
C ASN A 55 -1.96 -22.05 35.52
N ASP A 56 -2.49 -22.67 34.48
CA ASP A 56 -3.75 -23.41 34.56
C ASP A 56 -3.63 -24.65 33.68
N ASP A 57 -3.78 -25.79 34.33
CA ASP A 57 -3.67 -27.14 33.80
C ASP A 57 -4.91 -27.50 32.98
N THR A 58 -4.78 -27.93 31.72
CA THR A 58 -5.72 -28.93 31.15
C THR A 58 -5.12 -29.67 29.94
N PRO A 59 -4.97 -31.00 30.02
CA PRO A 59 -4.80 -31.88 28.87
C PRO A 59 -6.12 -32.40 28.27
N GLN A 60 -6.13 -32.54 26.93
CA GLN A 60 -6.91 -33.47 26.07
C GLN A 60 -8.44 -33.27 25.86
N GLU A 61 -8.87 -33.29 24.58
CA GLU A 61 -9.60 -34.43 23.94
C GLU A 61 -10.57 -33.99 22.78
N ARG A 62 -10.21 -34.32 21.54
CA ARG A 62 -11.02 -34.95 20.45
C ARG A 62 -12.52 -34.57 20.19
N ARG A 63 -12.82 -34.09 18.97
CA ARG A 63 -13.98 -34.38 18.03
C ARG A 63 -13.65 -33.69 16.67
N ARG A 64 -13.38 -34.30 15.49
CA ARG A 64 -14.13 -35.19 14.56
C ARG A 64 -15.60 -34.77 14.42
N THR A 65 -16.19 -34.37 13.28
CA THR A 65 -16.28 -34.97 11.91
C THR A 65 -17.08 -33.97 11.03
N THR A 66 -16.61 -33.45 9.87
CA THR A 66 -16.84 -33.85 8.44
C THR A 66 -18.27 -33.72 7.85
N GLN A 67 -18.35 -33.20 6.59
CA GLN A 67 -19.36 -33.32 5.49
C GLN A 67 -20.20 -32.04 5.21
N VAL A 68 -20.09 -31.23 4.13
CA VAL A 68 -19.95 -31.31 2.63
C VAL A 68 -21.28 -31.34 1.84
N SER A 69 -21.47 -30.38 0.89
CA SER A 69 -22.15 -30.45 -0.46
C SER A 69 -22.17 -29.02 -1.09
N GLN A 70 -21.34 -28.67 -2.12
CA GLN A 70 -21.60 -28.60 -3.60
C GLN A 70 -22.53 -27.43 -4.02
N GLU A 71 -22.26 -26.46 -4.93
CA GLU A 71 -21.38 -26.24 -6.10
C GLU A 71 -21.32 -24.71 -6.42
N GLU A 72 -20.14 -24.12 -6.72
CA GLU A 72 -19.87 -23.13 -7.78
C GLU A 72 -18.40 -22.66 -7.76
N ASP A 73 -17.91 -22.35 -8.95
CA ASP A 73 -16.55 -22.21 -9.43
C ASP A 73 -15.88 -20.86 -9.06
N SER A 74 -14.87 -20.89 -8.18
CA SER A 74 -13.71 -20.01 -8.25
C SER A 74 -12.57 -20.62 -7.43
N ASN A 75 -11.42 -20.85 -8.06
CA ASN A 75 -10.19 -21.20 -7.34
C ASN A 75 -9.66 -19.96 -6.62
N ASP A 76 -10.33 -19.52 -5.55
CA ASP A 76 -9.80 -18.52 -4.62
C ASP A 76 -8.80 -19.21 -3.68
N PHE A 77 -7.68 -19.67 -4.24
CA PHE A 77 -6.49 -19.89 -3.42
C PHE A 77 -5.95 -18.51 -3.05
N GLU A 78 -6.50 -17.97 -1.96
CA GLU A 78 -6.03 -16.73 -1.35
C GLU A 78 -4.57 -16.93 -0.92
N TYR A 79 -3.65 -16.46 -1.75
CA TYR A 79 -2.22 -16.73 -1.57
C TYR A 79 -1.68 -15.77 -0.50
N ILE A 80 -1.34 -16.29 0.68
CA ILE A 80 -0.90 -15.44 1.79
C ILE A 80 0.62 -15.31 1.79
N CYS A 81 1.12 -14.08 1.87
CA CYS A 81 2.55 -13.83 1.98
C CYS A 81 3.12 -14.43 3.28
N PRO A 82 4.15 -15.30 3.22
CA PRO A 82 4.71 -15.93 4.43
C PRO A 82 5.45 -14.94 5.34
N ARG A 83 5.81 -13.75 4.84
CA ARG A 83 6.55 -12.76 5.62
C ARG A 83 5.65 -11.75 6.35
N CYS A 84 4.56 -11.31 5.72
CA CYS A 84 3.70 -10.25 6.26
C CYS A 84 2.26 -10.67 6.50
N GLY A 85 1.85 -11.85 6.01
CA GLY A 85 0.48 -12.33 6.15
C GLY A 85 -0.53 -11.60 5.27
N SER A 86 -0.09 -10.76 4.32
CA SER A 86 -1.02 -10.13 3.38
C SER A 86 -1.53 -11.15 2.37
N VAL A 87 -2.82 -11.06 2.07
CA VAL A 87 -3.46 -11.73 0.95
C VAL A 87 -2.88 -11.21 -0.37
N ILE A 88 -2.64 -12.12 -1.32
CA ILE A 88 -2.15 -11.83 -2.66
C ILE A 88 -3.21 -12.35 -3.61
N GLU A 89 -3.80 -11.43 -4.35
CA GLU A 89 -4.93 -11.70 -5.25
C GLU A 89 -4.47 -12.22 -6.62
N GLU A 90 -3.22 -11.96 -7.03
CA GLU A 90 -2.70 -12.41 -8.33
C GLU A 90 -1.66 -13.54 -8.18
N GLU A 91 -1.81 -14.58 -8.98
CA GLU A 91 -1.06 -15.85 -8.86
C GLU A 91 0.36 -15.85 -9.49
N ASN A 92 0.89 -14.69 -9.93
CA ASN A 92 2.17 -14.63 -10.68
C ASN A 92 3.15 -13.53 -10.23
N LEU A 93 3.03 -13.00 -9.01
CA LEU A 93 3.98 -12.00 -8.53
C LEU A 93 5.28 -12.63 -8.03
N ARG A 94 6.42 -12.11 -8.51
CA ARG A 94 7.75 -12.46 -7.99
C ARG A 94 8.00 -11.87 -6.59
N PHE A 95 7.24 -10.85 -6.21
CA PHE A 95 7.38 -10.12 -4.95
C PHE A 95 6.00 -9.73 -4.38
N CYS A 96 5.87 -9.74 -3.07
CA CYS A 96 4.66 -9.33 -2.37
C CYS A 96 4.42 -7.82 -2.55
N PRO A 97 3.23 -7.38 -2.98
CA PRO A 97 2.92 -5.96 -3.14
C PRO A 97 2.87 -5.22 -1.80
N SER A 98 2.52 -5.92 -0.72
CA SER A 98 2.37 -5.32 0.63
C SER A 98 3.69 -5.14 1.36
N CYS A 99 4.70 -6.01 1.14
CA CYS A 99 5.95 -5.97 1.90
C CYS A 99 7.24 -6.07 1.06
N GLY A 100 7.14 -6.28 -0.25
CA GLY A 100 8.27 -6.42 -1.16
C GLY A 100 9.08 -7.72 -1.00
N ASN A 101 8.61 -8.69 -0.20
CA ASN A 101 9.29 -9.97 -0.04
C ASN A 101 9.18 -10.82 -1.30
N LYS A 102 10.23 -11.56 -1.65
CA LYS A 102 10.15 -12.56 -2.71
C LYS A 102 9.16 -13.67 -2.31
N LEU A 103 8.21 -13.97 -3.19
CA LEU A 103 7.20 -15.02 -3.02
C LEU A 103 7.69 -16.35 -3.62
#